data_AF-A0A972Q8Z0-F1
#
_entry.id   AF-A0A972Q8Z0-F1
#
_cell.length_a   1.000
_cell.length_b   1.000
_cell.length_c   1.000
_cell.angle_alpha   90.00
_cell.angle_beta   90.00
_cell.angle_gamma   90.00
#
_symmetry.space_group_name_H-M   'P 1'
#
loop_
_entity.id
_entity.type
_entity.pdbx_description
1 polymer ?
#
loop_
_entity_poly.entity_id
_entity_poly.type
_entity_poly.pdbx_seq_one_letter_code
_entity_poly.pdbx_strand_id
1 'polypeptide(L)'
;MSFFSKARWGTLGSILEIRSEVGFGARLLNNLEPAENLSRAEAVVEIVWADEGGFDLEGVKWYPMINGQIGYGTNRVFVDISGTIFEIYFEGELIGIRAPKDHRISGLPEVVFETALMVFLREKGSYPLHASGGKLEVNMLFPGKTRSGKSTLARWLSESGGKILSDDRVFLSEEEGKITAQGFSHKILLHNAGEEDTGIKNTYNPEDDRDSSSAEFMVPEVLVFPIIRALEEPELTAISPGESSMRLISLSLPPMNKSHMEIFFKLSRQCRAFELALPELSERPKAVKKLLMEIRFI
;
A
#
# COMPACT_ATOMS: atom_id res chain seq x y z
N MET A 1 -11.51 -8.27 -31.92
CA MET A 1 -10.72 -9.50 -32.15
C MET A 1 -10.06 -9.79 -30.81
N SER A 2 -10.51 -10.81 -30.08
CA SER A 2 -9.93 -11.19 -28.79
C SER A 2 -9.04 -12.41 -28.98
N PHE A 3 -7.79 -12.32 -28.52
CA PHE A 3 -6.88 -13.46 -28.43
C PHE A 3 -6.78 -13.89 -26.96
N PHE A 4 -6.88 -15.19 -26.71
CA PHE A 4 -6.74 -15.75 -25.35
C PHE A 4 -5.50 -16.63 -25.28
N SER A 5 -4.80 -16.58 -24.14
CA SER A 5 -3.94 -17.67 -23.69
C SER A 5 -4.14 -17.91 -22.20
N LYS A 6 -4.00 -19.17 -21.77
CA LYS A 6 -4.26 -19.68 -20.40
C LYS A 6 -2.99 -20.30 -19.81
N ALA A 7 -2.77 -20.19 -18.50
CA ALA A 7 -1.85 -21.04 -17.73
C ALA A 7 -2.27 -21.22 -16.25
N ARG A 8 -1.67 -22.23 -15.57
CA ARG A 8 -2.09 -22.91 -14.32
C ARG A 8 -1.17 -22.60 -13.11
N TRP A 9 -1.69 -22.88 -11.91
CA TRP A 9 -1.30 -22.40 -10.57
C TRP A 9 -0.21 -23.16 -9.79
N GLY A 10 0.50 -22.42 -8.91
CA GLY A 10 1.26 -22.86 -7.73
C GLY A 10 1.69 -21.69 -6.81
N THR A 11 1.68 -21.86 -5.49
CA THR A 11 1.87 -20.83 -4.44
C THR A 11 3.34 -20.54 -4.08
N LEU A 12 3.77 -19.25 -4.17
CA LEU A 12 4.63 -18.46 -3.26
C LEU A 12 5.43 -17.39 -4.03
N GLY A 13 5.14 -16.10 -3.77
CA GLY A 13 5.87 -14.96 -4.35
C GLY A 13 5.23 -14.40 -5.62
N SER A 14 4.35 -13.40 -5.48
CA SER A 14 3.63 -12.78 -6.59
C SER A 14 4.52 -11.79 -7.35
N ILE A 15 4.62 -11.93 -8.67
CA ILE A 15 5.08 -10.86 -9.58
C ILE A 15 3.89 -10.47 -10.45
N LEU A 16 3.50 -9.20 -10.37
CA LEU A 16 2.46 -8.64 -11.23
C LEU A 16 3.04 -8.36 -12.62
N GLU A 17 2.83 -9.27 -13.58
CA GLU A 17 3.18 -9.04 -14.98
C GLU A 17 2.03 -8.32 -15.71
N ILE A 18 2.20 -7.01 -15.96
CA ILE A 18 1.22 -6.21 -16.69
C ILE A 18 1.47 -6.36 -18.20
N ARG A 19 0.61 -7.09 -18.91
CA ARG A 19 0.60 -7.14 -20.38
C ARG A 19 -0.47 -6.21 -20.94
N SER A 20 -0.08 -5.09 -21.55
CA SER A 20 -1.01 -4.24 -22.30
C SER A 20 -0.92 -4.51 -23.81
N GLU A 21 -2.02 -4.90 -24.45
CA GLU A 21 -2.08 -5.04 -25.91
C GLU A 21 -2.21 -3.68 -26.64
N VAL A 22 -2.53 -2.62 -25.90
CA VAL A 22 -2.53 -1.25 -26.41
C VAL A 22 -1.12 -0.68 -26.22
N GLY A 23 -0.50 -0.21 -27.31
CA GLY A 23 0.91 0.25 -27.39
C GLY A 23 1.27 1.50 -26.59
N PHE A 24 0.78 1.62 -25.35
CA PHE A 24 1.08 2.71 -24.43
C PHE A 24 1.12 2.14 -23.00
N GLY A 25 2.31 2.01 -22.42
CA GLY A 25 2.47 1.62 -21.01
C GLY A 25 3.59 0.62 -20.68
N ALA A 26 4.21 -0.04 -21.66
CA ALA A 26 5.27 -1.03 -21.44
C ALA A 26 6.66 -0.41 -21.09
N ARG A 27 6.71 0.74 -20.40
CA ARG A 27 7.98 1.33 -19.90
C ARG A 27 8.17 1.20 -18.38
N LEU A 28 7.17 0.73 -17.64
CA LEU A 28 7.29 0.52 -16.19
C LEU A 28 7.91 -0.82 -15.80
N LEU A 29 8.16 -1.74 -16.75
CA LEU A 29 8.60 -3.11 -16.44
C LEU A 29 9.79 -3.64 -17.28
N ASN A 30 10.40 -2.84 -18.16
CA ASN A 30 11.45 -3.32 -19.08
C ASN A 30 12.82 -3.62 -18.46
N ASN A 31 12.98 -3.56 -17.13
CA ASN A 31 14.28 -3.74 -16.46
C ASN A 31 14.33 -4.92 -15.48
N LEU A 32 13.37 -5.84 -15.51
CA LEU A 32 13.44 -7.05 -14.69
C LEU A 32 13.95 -8.21 -15.56
N GLU A 33 15.22 -8.56 -15.42
CA GLU A 33 15.72 -9.84 -15.95
C GLU A 33 14.93 -11.00 -15.32
N PRO A 34 14.67 -12.08 -16.07
CA PRO A 34 13.89 -13.20 -15.58
C PRO A 34 14.66 -13.93 -14.46
N ALA A 35 14.30 -13.66 -13.21
CA ALA A 35 14.74 -14.48 -12.08
C ALA A 35 14.08 -15.87 -12.18
N GLU A 36 14.89 -16.88 -12.52
CA GLU A 36 14.52 -18.29 -12.49
C GLU A 36 14.26 -18.71 -11.03
N ASN A 37 13.07 -19.23 -10.74
CA ASN A 37 12.53 -19.66 -9.43
C ASN A 37 11.71 -18.65 -8.62
N LEU A 38 10.57 -18.22 -9.17
CA LEU A 38 9.46 -17.65 -8.37
C LEU A 38 8.15 -18.35 -8.74
N SER A 39 7.44 -18.88 -7.75
CA SER A 39 6.07 -19.40 -7.90
C SER A 39 5.08 -18.23 -7.99
N ARG A 40 4.99 -17.65 -9.19
CA ARG A 40 4.31 -16.37 -9.47
C ARG A 40 2.80 -16.50 -9.56
N ALA A 41 2.09 -15.65 -8.82
CA ALA A 41 0.74 -15.24 -9.17
C ALA A 41 0.82 -14.12 -10.21
N GLU A 42 0.35 -14.39 -11.44
CA GLU A 42 0.23 -13.41 -12.52
C GLU A 42 -1.20 -12.87 -12.52
N ALA A 43 -1.39 -11.55 -12.37
CA ALA A 43 -2.67 -10.91 -12.67
C ALA A 43 -2.53 -10.16 -14.00
N VAL A 44 -3.47 -10.40 -14.91
CA VAL A 44 -3.50 -9.74 -16.22
C VAL A 44 -4.35 -8.49 -16.09
N VAL A 45 -3.86 -7.36 -16.62
CA VAL A 45 -4.58 -6.10 -16.59
C VAL A 45 -4.97 -5.74 -18.01
N GLU A 46 -6.26 -5.72 -18.30
CA GLU A 46 -6.79 -5.33 -19.60
C GLU A 46 -7.43 -3.95 -19.50
N ILE A 47 -7.02 -3.03 -20.40
CA ILE A 47 -7.62 -1.70 -20.49
C ILE A 47 -8.52 -1.68 -21.71
N VAL A 48 -9.82 -1.47 -21.48
CA VAL A 48 -10.86 -1.42 -22.52
C VAL A 48 -11.41 0.01 -22.60
N TRP A 49 -11.69 0.50 -23.80
CA TRP A 49 -12.37 1.78 -23.95
C TRP A 49 -13.88 1.54 -24.00
N ALA A 50 -14.64 2.31 -23.23
CA ALA A 50 -16.10 2.24 -23.26
C ALA A 50 -16.62 2.66 -24.64
N ASP A 51 -17.62 1.93 -25.13
CA ASP A 51 -18.43 2.36 -26.27
C ASP A 51 -19.28 3.60 -25.88
N GLU A 52 -19.98 4.21 -26.84
CA GLU A 52 -20.75 5.46 -26.68
C GLU A 52 -21.92 5.39 -25.66
N GLY A 53 -22.08 4.29 -24.93
CA GLY A 53 -23.18 4.02 -24.00
C GLY A 53 -22.99 4.42 -22.54
N GLY A 54 -21.81 4.95 -22.14
CA GLY A 54 -21.53 5.28 -20.74
C GLY A 54 -21.50 4.05 -19.80
N PHE A 55 -21.50 4.30 -18.49
CA PHE A 55 -21.54 3.24 -17.46
C PHE A 55 -22.95 3.17 -16.85
N ASP A 56 -23.40 1.96 -16.55
CA ASP A 56 -24.58 1.77 -15.69
C ASP A 56 -24.17 2.00 -14.23
N LEU A 57 -24.65 3.10 -13.66
CA LEU A 57 -24.33 3.52 -12.29
C LEU A 57 -25.51 3.31 -11.34
N GLU A 58 -26.58 2.65 -11.77
CA GLU A 58 -27.74 2.39 -10.92
C GLU A 58 -27.35 1.51 -9.72
N GLY A 59 -27.69 1.96 -8.51
CA GLY A 59 -27.40 1.23 -7.27
C GLY A 59 -25.94 1.27 -6.80
N VAL A 60 -25.05 1.98 -7.49
CA VAL A 60 -23.66 2.15 -7.07
C VAL A 60 -23.59 2.96 -5.77
N LYS A 61 -22.91 2.40 -4.76
CA LYS A 61 -22.64 3.09 -3.49
C LYS A 61 -21.29 3.79 -3.55
N TRP A 62 -21.32 5.12 -3.47
CA TRP A 62 -20.13 5.96 -3.58
C TRP A 62 -19.52 6.29 -2.20
N TYR A 63 -18.20 6.29 -2.15
CA TYR A 63 -17.39 6.63 -0.98
C TYR A 63 -16.33 7.67 -1.36
N PRO A 64 -16.11 8.70 -0.54
CA PRO A 64 -15.13 9.74 -0.85
C PRO A 64 -13.69 9.20 -0.80
N MET A 65 -12.85 9.73 -1.69
CA MET A 65 -11.40 9.55 -1.73
C MET A 65 -10.70 10.92 -1.76
N ILE A 66 -9.38 10.96 -1.53
CA ILE A 66 -8.60 12.22 -1.52
C ILE A 66 -8.75 13.01 -2.84
N ASN A 67 -8.81 12.31 -3.98
CA ASN A 67 -8.86 12.92 -5.31
C ASN A 67 -10.09 12.46 -6.12
N GLY A 68 -11.20 12.15 -5.47
CA GLY A 68 -12.37 11.61 -6.16
C GLY A 68 -13.30 10.81 -5.28
N GLN A 69 -13.91 9.78 -5.86
CA GLN A 69 -14.78 8.84 -5.15
C GLN A 69 -14.67 7.44 -5.74
N ILE A 70 -14.93 6.44 -4.92
CA ILE A 70 -14.97 5.03 -5.30
C ILE A 70 -16.39 4.49 -5.12
N GLY A 71 -16.94 3.93 -6.17
CA GLY A 71 -18.26 3.34 -6.24
C GLY A 71 -18.20 1.82 -6.19
N TYR A 72 -19.11 1.18 -5.46
CA TYR A 72 -19.23 -0.28 -5.43
C TYR A 72 -20.63 -0.69 -5.91
N GLY A 73 -20.67 -1.45 -7.01
CA GLY A 73 -21.84 -2.17 -7.52
C GLY A 73 -21.74 -3.68 -7.24
N THR A 74 -22.73 -4.45 -7.69
CA THR A 74 -22.84 -5.89 -7.36
C THR A 74 -21.61 -6.71 -7.77
N ASN A 75 -20.93 -6.37 -8.86
CA ASN A 75 -19.72 -7.06 -9.36
C ASN A 75 -18.73 -6.09 -10.01
N ARG A 76 -18.83 -4.79 -9.68
CA ARG A 76 -18.08 -3.74 -10.36
C ARG A 76 -17.64 -2.71 -9.36
N VAL A 77 -16.44 -2.19 -9.55
CA VAL A 77 -15.95 -1.03 -8.82
C VAL A 77 -15.82 0.12 -9.79
N PHE A 78 -16.23 1.30 -9.38
CA PHE A 78 -16.12 2.51 -10.17
C PHE A 78 -15.16 3.45 -9.45
N VAL A 79 -14.33 4.17 -10.19
CA VAL A 79 -13.46 5.20 -9.66
C VAL A 79 -13.74 6.46 -10.43
N ASP A 80 -14.24 7.48 -9.76
CA ASP A 80 -14.48 8.80 -10.36
C ASP A 80 -13.39 9.75 -9.89
N ILE A 81 -12.59 10.24 -10.83
CA ILE A 81 -11.55 11.24 -10.60
C ILE A 81 -11.92 12.47 -11.41
N SER A 82 -12.26 13.55 -10.70
CA SER A 82 -12.59 14.85 -11.32
C SER A 82 -13.70 14.77 -12.38
N GLY A 83 -14.71 13.91 -12.17
CA GLY A 83 -15.83 13.71 -13.09
C GLY A 83 -15.55 12.66 -14.18
N THR A 84 -14.36 12.06 -14.20
CA THR A 84 -14.01 10.98 -15.11
C THR A 84 -14.19 9.65 -14.40
N ILE A 85 -15.16 8.87 -14.87
CA ILE A 85 -15.48 7.57 -14.29
C ILE A 85 -14.70 6.48 -15.02
N PHE A 86 -14.00 5.66 -14.24
CA PHE A 86 -13.38 4.42 -14.65
C PHE A 86 -14.17 3.27 -14.04
N GLU A 87 -14.42 2.23 -14.81
CA GLU A 87 -14.99 0.98 -14.31
C GLU A 87 -13.89 -0.05 -14.17
N ILE A 88 -13.85 -0.70 -13.02
CA ILE A 88 -12.95 -1.78 -12.67
C ILE A 88 -13.82 -3.02 -12.50
N TYR A 89 -13.47 -4.08 -13.21
CA TYR A 89 -14.16 -5.36 -13.14
C TYR A 89 -13.16 -6.50 -13.02
N PHE A 90 -13.62 -7.61 -12.46
CA PHE A 90 -12.79 -8.77 -12.19
C PHE A 90 -13.38 -10.00 -12.86
N GLU A 91 -12.59 -10.70 -13.67
CA GLU A 91 -12.96 -11.97 -14.30
C GLU A 91 -11.88 -13.02 -14.00
N GLY A 92 -12.03 -13.73 -12.89
CA GLY A 92 -11.03 -14.70 -12.41
C GLY A 92 -9.76 -14.01 -11.91
N GLU A 93 -8.71 -14.04 -12.74
CA GLU A 93 -7.41 -13.38 -12.49
C GLU A 93 -7.20 -12.14 -13.39
N LEU A 94 -8.20 -11.80 -14.20
CA LEU A 94 -8.19 -10.61 -15.04
C LEU A 94 -8.72 -9.41 -14.24
N ILE A 95 -7.94 -8.33 -14.22
CA ILE A 95 -8.36 -7.01 -13.80
C ILE A 95 -8.66 -6.20 -15.05
N GLY A 96 -9.94 -5.97 -15.32
CA GLY A 96 -10.37 -5.10 -16.41
C GLY A 96 -10.54 -3.67 -15.94
N ILE A 97 -9.96 -2.71 -16.65
CA ILE A 97 -10.18 -1.28 -16.44
C ILE A 97 -10.83 -0.71 -17.70
N ARG A 98 -12.08 -0.28 -17.60
CA ARG A 98 -12.80 0.38 -18.67
C ARG A 98 -12.77 1.90 -18.49
N ALA A 99 -12.25 2.61 -19.48
CA ALA A 99 -12.11 4.07 -19.47
C ALA A 99 -13.03 4.77 -20.48
N PRO A 100 -13.42 6.05 -20.26
CA PRO A 100 -14.23 6.81 -21.22
C PRO A 100 -13.49 7.07 -22.53
N LYS A 101 -14.19 6.95 -23.67
CA LYS A 101 -13.64 7.09 -25.04
C LYS A 101 -12.95 8.45 -25.31
N ASP A 102 -13.51 9.52 -24.75
CA ASP A 102 -13.02 10.89 -24.99
C ASP A 102 -11.81 11.27 -24.13
N HIS A 103 -11.40 10.38 -23.22
CA HIS A 103 -10.22 10.60 -22.41
C HIS A 103 -8.98 10.12 -23.15
N ARG A 104 -8.23 11.07 -23.71
CA ARG A 104 -6.84 10.82 -24.13
C ARG A 104 -6.01 10.62 -22.88
N ILE A 105 -5.95 9.38 -22.42
CA ILE A 105 -5.17 9.02 -21.24
C ILE A 105 -3.68 9.08 -21.61
N SER A 106 -3.10 10.27 -21.56
CA SER A 106 -1.66 10.42 -21.36
C SER A 106 -1.38 10.15 -19.88
N GLY A 107 -1.32 8.87 -19.52
CA GLY A 107 -1.15 8.37 -18.16
C GLY A 107 -2.48 7.97 -17.54
N LEU A 108 -2.76 6.66 -17.45
CA LEU A 108 -3.82 6.20 -16.55
C LEU A 108 -3.49 6.82 -15.20
N PRO A 109 -4.45 7.48 -14.51
CA PRO A 109 -4.13 8.01 -13.20
C PRO A 109 -3.64 6.82 -12.39
N GLU A 110 -2.40 6.87 -11.92
CA GLU A 110 -1.74 5.86 -11.09
C GLU A 110 -2.69 5.37 -9.98
N VAL A 111 -3.51 6.30 -9.48
CA VAL A 111 -4.63 6.10 -8.55
C VAL A 111 -5.65 5.05 -9.01
N VAL A 112 -6.09 5.04 -10.27
CA VAL A 112 -7.08 4.06 -10.78
C VAL A 112 -6.48 2.67 -10.76
N PHE A 113 -5.25 2.53 -11.27
CA PHE A 113 -4.55 1.26 -11.29
C PHE A 113 -4.30 0.73 -9.87
N GLU A 114 -3.78 1.58 -9.00
CA GLU A 114 -3.53 1.25 -7.60
C GLU A 114 -4.83 0.84 -6.89
N THR A 115 -5.93 1.55 -7.16
CA THR A 115 -7.25 1.20 -6.64
C THR A 115 -7.74 -0.15 -7.14
N ALA A 116 -7.61 -0.42 -8.44
CA ALA A 116 -7.98 -1.70 -9.03
C ALA A 116 -7.19 -2.85 -8.42
N LEU A 117 -5.87 -2.68 -8.28
CA LEU A 117 -4.98 -3.65 -7.66
C LEU A 117 -5.36 -3.93 -6.20
N MET A 118 -5.64 -2.88 -5.41
CA MET A 118 -6.04 -3.05 -4.03
C MET A 118 -7.36 -3.78 -3.86
N VAL A 119 -8.36 -3.46 -4.68
CA VAL A 119 -9.64 -4.16 -4.64
C VAL A 119 -9.45 -5.62 -5.03
N PHE A 120 -8.70 -5.89 -6.10
CA PHE A 120 -8.38 -7.25 -6.51
C PHE A 120 -7.69 -8.05 -5.39
N LEU A 121 -6.65 -7.49 -4.79
CA LEU A 121 -5.89 -8.15 -3.72
C LEU A 121 -6.77 -8.46 -2.51
N ARG A 122 -7.71 -7.57 -2.16
CA ARG A 122 -8.68 -7.81 -1.07
C ARG A 122 -9.56 -9.03 -1.35
N GLU A 123 -10.04 -9.19 -2.58
CA GLU A 123 -10.81 -10.37 -2.99
C GLU A 123 -9.98 -11.66 -2.93
N LYS A 124 -8.65 -11.55 -3.00
CA LYS A 124 -7.70 -12.66 -2.82
C LYS A 124 -7.22 -12.84 -1.38
N GLY A 125 -7.82 -12.14 -0.41
CA GLY A 125 -7.46 -12.25 1.01
C GLY A 125 -6.19 -11.49 1.41
N SER A 126 -5.76 -10.52 0.59
CA SER A 126 -4.62 -9.65 0.84
C SER A 126 -5.10 -8.20 1.04
N TYR A 127 -4.93 -7.68 2.25
CA TYR A 127 -5.59 -6.47 2.71
C TYR A 127 -4.60 -5.30 2.79
N PRO A 128 -4.75 -4.25 1.97
CA PRO A 128 -3.83 -3.13 1.97
C PRO A 128 -3.97 -2.30 3.25
N LEU A 129 -2.83 -1.96 3.84
CA LEU A 129 -2.72 -1.04 4.98
C LEU A 129 -1.78 0.12 4.60
N HIS A 130 -2.22 1.36 4.87
CA HIS A 130 -1.37 2.54 4.72
C HIS A 130 -0.36 2.62 5.88
N ALA A 131 0.76 1.93 5.70
CA ALA A 131 1.82 1.80 6.68
C ALA A 131 3.17 1.66 5.98
N SER A 132 4.19 2.28 6.56
CA SER A 132 5.56 1.85 6.32
C SER A 132 5.95 0.78 7.34
N GLY A 133 7.11 0.17 7.19
CA GLY A 133 7.59 -0.79 8.18
C GLY A 133 8.87 -1.46 7.79
N GLY A 134 9.33 -2.33 8.68
CA GLY A 134 10.53 -3.11 8.47
C GLY A 134 10.95 -3.85 9.73
N LYS A 135 12.16 -4.40 9.67
CA LYS A 135 12.78 -5.19 10.71
C LYS A 135 14.09 -4.57 11.16
N LEU A 136 14.24 -4.35 12.45
CA LEU A 136 15.54 -4.06 13.07
C LEU A 136 15.85 -5.19 14.04
N GLU A 137 15.43 -5.03 15.29
CA GLU A 137 15.44 -6.08 16.32
C GLU A 137 14.11 -6.83 16.36
N VAL A 138 13.01 -6.11 16.13
CA VAL A 138 11.64 -6.63 16.05
C VAL A 138 10.99 -6.16 14.76
N ASN A 139 9.96 -6.88 14.31
CA ASN A 139 9.19 -6.54 13.12
C ASN A 139 8.18 -5.42 13.46
N MET A 140 8.36 -4.25 12.86
CA MET A 140 7.58 -3.04 13.16
C MET A 140 6.80 -2.57 11.94
N LEU A 141 5.54 -2.20 12.15
CA LEU A 141 4.78 -1.39 11.21
C LEU A 141 4.56 0.00 11.79
N PHE A 142 4.51 0.98 10.90
CA PHE A 142 4.23 2.39 11.18
C PHE A 142 2.93 2.83 10.48
N PRO A 143 1.74 2.43 10.96
CA PRO A 143 0.49 2.81 10.32
C PRO A 143 0.17 4.29 10.58
N GLY A 144 -0.28 5.00 9.55
CA GLY A 144 -0.61 6.41 9.71
C GLY A 144 -1.06 7.07 8.43
N LYS A 145 -1.66 8.26 8.55
CA LYS A 145 -2.12 9.04 7.40
C LYS A 145 -0.92 9.59 6.61
N THR A 146 -1.18 10.14 5.43
CA THR A 146 -0.19 10.94 4.70
C THR A 146 0.39 12.04 5.61
N ARG A 147 1.70 12.26 5.55
CA ARG A 147 2.45 13.23 6.39
C ARG A 147 2.47 12.94 7.90
N SER A 148 2.10 11.74 8.35
CA SER A 148 2.19 11.39 9.78
C SER A 148 3.60 11.05 10.26
N GLY A 149 4.61 11.02 9.37
CA GLY A 149 5.99 10.66 9.70
C GLY A 149 6.38 9.20 9.39
N LYS A 150 5.51 8.40 8.75
CA LYS A 150 5.78 6.99 8.38
C LYS A 150 7.09 6.81 7.61
N SER A 151 7.25 7.53 6.51
CA SER A 151 8.42 7.38 5.63
C SER A 151 9.69 7.88 6.32
N THR A 152 9.58 8.88 7.19
CA THR A 152 10.68 9.34 8.06
C THR A 152 11.11 8.25 9.04
N LEU A 153 10.16 7.56 9.69
CA LEU A 153 10.46 6.44 10.59
C LEU A 153 11.08 5.25 9.84
N ALA A 154 10.56 4.92 8.65
CA ALA A 154 11.15 3.88 7.80
C ALA A 154 12.59 4.24 7.41
N ARG A 155 12.85 5.50 7.03
CA ARG A 155 14.20 5.97 6.76
C ARG A 155 15.11 5.82 7.98
N TRP A 156 14.68 6.25 9.17
CA TRP A 156 15.49 6.10 10.39
C TRP A 156 15.71 4.65 10.80
N LEU A 157 14.75 3.77 10.52
CA LEU A 157 14.89 2.33 10.66
C LEU A 157 16.02 1.82 9.74
N SER A 158 16.02 2.23 8.47
CA SER A 158 17.06 1.90 7.48
C SER A 158 18.44 2.40 7.90
N GLU A 159 18.55 3.69 8.25
CA GLU A 159 19.77 4.34 8.75
C GLU A 159 20.28 3.72 10.08
N SER A 160 19.47 2.86 10.71
CA SER A 160 19.84 2.10 11.89
C SER A 160 20.32 0.67 11.60
N GLY A 161 20.45 0.31 10.32
CA GLY A 161 20.78 -1.04 9.87
C GLY A 161 19.56 -1.97 9.78
N GLY A 162 18.35 -1.41 9.83
CA GLY A 162 17.11 -2.15 9.67
C GLY A 162 16.82 -2.47 8.21
N LYS A 163 16.11 -3.57 7.99
CA LYS A 163 15.55 -3.99 6.69
C LYS A 163 14.20 -3.33 6.48
N ILE A 164 14.01 -2.65 5.36
CA ILE A 164 12.73 -2.01 5.05
C ILE A 164 11.81 -3.00 4.35
N LEU A 165 10.55 -3.03 4.78
CA LEU A 165 9.46 -3.79 4.15
C LEU A 165 8.78 -2.93 3.09
N SER A 166 8.31 -1.74 3.47
CA SER A 166 7.74 -0.73 2.57
C SER A 166 7.74 0.65 3.24
N ASP A 167 7.59 1.72 2.47
CA ASP A 167 7.51 3.12 2.93
C ASP A 167 6.10 3.72 2.89
N ASP A 168 5.19 3.13 2.12
CA ASP A 168 3.82 3.64 1.97
C ASP A 168 2.77 2.56 2.26
N ARG A 169 2.91 1.36 1.68
CA ARG A 169 1.88 0.32 1.76
C ARG A 169 2.43 -1.06 2.03
N VAL A 170 1.76 -1.73 2.96
CA VAL A 170 1.94 -3.15 3.22
C VAL A 170 0.64 -3.88 2.94
N PHE A 171 0.76 -5.13 2.54
CA PHE A 171 -0.35 -6.03 2.33
C PHE A 171 -0.40 -7.03 3.47
N LEU A 172 -1.54 -7.11 4.14
CA LEU A 172 -1.76 -8.02 5.25
C LEU A 172 -2.45 -9.29 4.76
N SER A 173 -1.96 -10.44 5.19
CA SER A 173 -2.63 -11.73 5.00
C SER A 173 -2.66 -12.47 6.35
N GLU A 174 -3.45 -13.55 6.40
CA GLU A 174 -3.41 -14.49 7.52
C GLU A 174 -2.80 -15.81 7.05
N GLU A 175 -1.74 -16.24 7.73
CA GLU A 175 -1.04 -17.49 7.46
C GLU A 175 -0.80 -18.21 8.78
N GLU A 176 -1.21 -19.48 8.85
CA GLU A 176 -1.06 -20.32 10.07
C GLU A 176 -1.61 -19.65 11.36
N GLY A 177 -2.69 -18.87 11.22
CA GLY A 177 -3.34 -18.16 12.32
C GLY A 177 -2.61 -16.90 12.80
N LYS A 178 -1.58 -16.44 12.07
CA LYS A 178 -0.87 -15.19 12.33
C LYS A 178 -1.10 -14.20 11.21
N ILE A 179 -1.12 -12.92 11.56
CA ILE A 179 -1.11 -11.85 10.56
C ILE A 179 0.32 -11.63 10.09
N THR A 180 0.46 -11.65 8.78
CA THR A 180 1.70 -11.44 8.06
C THR A 180 1.60 -10.15 7.26
N ALA A 181 2.72 -9.49 7.05
CA ALA A 181 2.83 -8.26 6.28
C ALA A 181 3.83 -8.46 5.15
N GLN A 182 3.40 -8.13 3.94
CA GLN A 182 4.21 -8.15 2.74
C GLN A 182 4.41 -6.72 2.24
N GLY A 183 5.65 -6.40 1.88
CA GLY A 183 5.99 -5.12 1.28
C GLY A 183 5.62 -5.11 -0.19
N PHE A 184 5.12 -3.98 -0.67
CA PHE A 184 5.09 -3.71 -2.10
C PHE A 184 6.37 -2.95 -2.44
N SER A 185 7.31 -3.60 -3.12
CA SER A 185 8.54 -2.96 -3.58
C SER A 185 8.22 -2.04 -4.77
N HIS A 186 7.77 -0.82 -4.44
CA HIS A 186 7.80 0.31 -5.35
C HIS A 186 8.80 1.33 -4.83
N LYS A 187 9.41 2.12 -5.72
CA LYS A 187 10.45 3.09 -5.37
C LYS A 187 9.96 4.06 -4.29
N ILE A 188 10.76 4.30 -3.26
CA ILE A 188 10.42 5.25 -2.18
C ILE A 188 10.39 6.68 -2.75
N LEU A 189 9.25 7.33 -2.64
CA LEU A 189 9.10 8.74 -3.02
C LEU A 189 9.27 9.59 -1.75
N LEU A 190 10.43 10.22 -1.54
CA LEU A 190 10.61 11.15 -0.44
C LEU A 190 10.10 12.54 -0.82
N HIS A 191 9.30 13.11 0.07
CA HIS A 191 9.03 14.54 0.11
C HIS A 191 10.03 15.20 1.07
N ASN A 192 10.83 16.13 0.58
CA ASN A 192 11.62 16.99 1.45
C ASN A 192 10.66 17.90 2.22
N ALA A 193 10.60 17.74 3.56
CA ALA A 193 9.88 18.68 4.41
C ALA A 193 10.65 20.00 4.45
N GLY A 194 10.14 21.05 3.78
CA GLY A 194 10.65 22.42 3.89
C GLY A 194 11.08 23.10 2.59
N GLU A 195 11.07 22.41 1.44
CA GLU A 195 11.23 23.06 0.14
C GLU A 195 9.84 23.38 -0.43
N GLU A 196 9.67 24.58 -1.03
CA GLU A 196 8.50 24.88 -1.85
C GLU A 196 8.30 23.74 -2.85
N ASP A 197 7.05 23.31 -3.02
CA ASP A 197 6.65 22.15 -3.83
C ASP A 197 7.07 22.33 -5.30
N THR A 198 8.35 22.08 -5.59
CA THR A 198 8.92 22.19 -6.94
C THR A 198 8.43 21.07 -7.86
N GLY A 199 7.61 20.14 -7.35
CA GLY A 199 7.17 18.95 -8.07
C GLY A 199 8.27 17.92 -8.32
N ILE A 200 9.53 18.19 -7.93
CA ILE A 200 10.64 17.27 -8.06
C ILE A 200 10.70 16.42 -6.79
N LYS A 201 10.09 15.23 -6.85
CA LYS A 201 10.20 14.23 -5.77
C LYS A 201 11.63 13.68 -5.75
N ASN A 202 12.37 13.86 -4.66
CA ASN A 202 13.60 13.13 -4.46
C ASN A 202 13.26 11.67 -4.20
N THR A 203 13.61 10.78 -5.13
CA THR A 203 13.46 9.35 -4.95
C THR A 203 14.55 8.85 -4.02
N TYR A 204 14.18 8.34 -2.85
CA TYR A 204 15.07 7.41 -2.13
C TYR A 204 14.77 6.04 -2.70
N ASN A 205 15.79 5.25 -2.98
CA ASN A 205 15.56 3.85 -3.25
C ASN A 205 16.31 3.12 -2.15
N PRO A 206 15.62 2.42 -1.24
CA PRO A 206 16.30 1.67 -0.19
C PRO A 206 17.19 0.60 -0.83
N GLU A 207 16.86 0.12 -2.03
CA GLU A 207 17.72 -0.78 -2.81
C GLU A 207 19.02 -0.12 -3.33
N ASP A 208 19.07 1.21 -3.46
CA ASP A 208 20.31 1.92 -3.83
C ASP A 208 21.27 2.04 -2.62
N ASP A 209 20.74 1.87 -1.41
CA ASP A 209 21.51 1.80 -0.17
C ASP A 209 22.07 0.37 -0.05
N ARG A 210 23.30 0.17 -0.54
CA ARG A 210 23.92 -1.16 -0.77
C ARG A 210 23.96 -2.10 0.44
N ASP A 211 23.71 -1.58 1.65
CA ASP A 211 23.67 -2.34 2.90
C ASP A 211 22.24 -2.60 3.42
N SER A 212 21.22 -1.99 2.82
CA SER A 212 19.82 -2.22 3.16
C SER A 212 19.30 -3.42 2.37
N SER A 213 19.04 -4.52 3.08
CA SER A 213 18.30 -5.64 2.49
C SER A 213 16.81 -5.37 2.67
N SER A 214 16.03 -5.45 1.60
CA SER A 214 14.58 -5.42 1.69
C SER A 214 14.09 -6.69 2.39
N ALA A 215 13.14 -6.53 3.31
CA ALA A 215 12.36 -7.66 3.79
C ALA A 215 11.17 -7.81 2.83
N GLU A 216 10.98 -8.98 2.22
CA GLU A 216 9.79 -9.21 1.39
C GLU A 216 8.56 -9.45 2.26
N PHE A 217 8.76 -10.07 3.43
CA PHE A 217 7.70 -10.58 4.28
C PHE A 217 8.10 -10.57 5.75
N MET A 218 7.15 -10.32 6.66
CA MET A 218 7.35 -10.45 8.11
C MET A 218 6.06 -10.73 8.87
N VAL A 219 6.19 -11.22 10.11
CA VAL A 219 5.10 -11.28 11.09
C VAL A 219 5.23 -10.05 12.00
N PRO A 220 4.36 -9.03 11.92
CA PRO A 220 4.48 -7.84 12.75
C PRO A 220 4.36 -8.17 14.24
N GLU A 221 5.23 -7.56 15.04
CA GLU A 221 5.27 -7.71 16.50
C GLU A 221 4.90 -6.41 17.21
N VAL A 222 5.11 -5.27 16.53
CA VAL A 222 4.88 -3.94 17.07
C VAL A 222 4.19 -3.06 16.02
N LEU A 223 3.17 -2.33 16.48
CA LEU A 223 2.57 -1.21 15.75
C LEU A 223 2.98 0.10 16.42
N VAL A 224 3.52 1.04 15.65
CA VAL A 224 3.82 2.39 16.13
C VAL A 224 3.02 3.37 15.28
N PHE A 225 2.08 4.09 15.90
CA PHE A 225 1.24 5.09 15.24
C PHE A 225 1.88 6.47 15.41
N PRO A 226 2.58 7.00 14.40
CA PRO A 226 3.23 8.30 14.54
C PRO A 226 2.21 9.43 14.43
N ILE A 227 2.40 10.44 15.27
CA ILE A 227 1.63 11.69 15.25
C ILE A 227 2.57 12.86 15.44
N ILE A 228 2.43 13.90 14.60
CA ILE A 228 3.19 15.14 14.77
C ILE A 228 2.48 16.01 15.82
N ARG A 229 3.22 16.45 16.84
CA ARG A 229 2.75 17.34 17.91
C ARG A 229 3.80 18.41 18.21
N ALA A 230 3.37 19.54 18.75
CA ALA A 230 4.26 20.57 19.26
C ALA A 230 4.83 20.13 20.62
N LEU A 231 5.86 19.28 20.60
CA LEU A 231 6.58 18.77 21.77
C LEU A 231 8.05 19.15 21.69
N GLU A 232 8.73 19.19 22.84
CA GLU A 232 10.19 19.38 22.87
C GLU A 232 10.96 18.08 22.58
N GLU A 233 10.42 16.95 23.04
CA GLU A 233 11.00 15.60 22.89
C GLU A 233 9.95 14.62 22.36
N PRO A 234 10.36 13.56 21.66
CA PRO A 234 9.43 12.52 21.26
C PRO A 234 8.92 11.73 22.47
N GLU A 235 7.63 11.39 22.46
CA GLU A 235 6.98 10.62 23.51
C GLU A 235 6.40 9.32 22.95
N LEU A 236 6.60 8.23 23.68
CA LEU A 236 6.06 6.92 23.33
C LEU A 236 5.05 6.48 24.39
N THR A 237 3.79 6.29 23.97
CA THR A 237 2.70 5.91 24.87
C THR A 237 2.08 4.60 24.39
N ALA A 238 2.00 3.60 25.28
CA ALA A 238 1.32 2.35 24.97
C ALA A 238 -0.18 2.59 24.74
N ILE A 239 -0.75 1.94 23.72
CA ILE A 239 -2.18 2.00 23.43
C ILE A 239 -2.81 0.61 23.49
N SER A 240 -4.09 0.55 23.85
CA SER A 240 -4.81 -0.71 23.97
C SER A 240 -5.04 -1.37 22.59
N PRO A 241 -5.22 -2.71 22.53
CA PRO A 241 -5.61 -3.39 21.28
C PRO A 241 -6.89 -2.82 20.66
N GLY A 242 -7.88 -2.43 21.47
CA GLY A 242 -9.12 -1.82 20.99
C GLY A 242 -8.87 -0.48 20.29
N GLU A 243 -8.06 0.38 20.91
CA GLU A 243 -7.66 1.66 20.31
C GLU A 243 -6.83 1.47 19.03
N SER A 244 -5.86 0.55 19.05
CA SER A 244 -5.07 0.19 17.87
C SER A 244 -5.95 -0.28 16.71
N SER A 245 -6.95 -1.12 16.98
CA SER A 245 -7.92 -1.59 15.97
C SER A 245 -8.68 -0.44 15.33
N MET A 246 -9.17 0.51 16.15
CA MET A 246 -9.90 1.68 15.66
C MET A 246 -9.01 2.59 14.79
N ARG A 247 -7.74 2.76 15.18
CA ARG A 247 -6.77 3.51 14.37
C ARG A 247 -6.51 2.83 13.03
N LEU A 248 -6.28 1.51 13.01
CA LEU A 248 -6.11 0.74 11.75
C LEU A 248 -7.33 0.85 10.83
N ILE A 249 -8.54 0.71 11.38
CA ILE A 249 -9.81 0.88 10.66
C ILE A 249 -9.86 2.26 9.97
N SER A 250 -9.45 3.33 10.67
CA SER A 250 -9.45 4.69 10.13
C SER A 250 -8.45 4.93 8.99
N LEU A 251 -7.52 3.99 8.77
CA LEU A 251 -6.47 4.04 7.74
C LEU A 251 -6.81 3.17 6.52
N SER A 252 -7.88 2.39 6.57
CA SER A 252 -8.30 1.55 5.44
C SER A 252 -9.12 2.34 4.41
N LEU A 253 -8.93 2.00 3.14
CA LEU A 253 -9.81 2.49 2.09
C LEU A 253 -11.19 1.82 2.17
N PRO A 254 -12.28 2.61 2.06
CA PRO A 254 -13.63 2.10 2.09
C PRO A 254 -14.02 1.37 0.79
N PRO A 255 -15.06 0.51 0.85
CA PRO A 255 -15.65 -0.05 2.04
C PRO A 255 -14.74 -1.13 2.61
N MET A 256 -14.84 -1.31 3.92
CA MET A 256 -14.28 -2.48 4.58
C MET A 256 -15.34 -3.57 4.60
N ASN A 257 -14.93 -4.81 4.31
CA ASN A 257 -15.76 -5.98 4.55
C ASN A 257 -15.42 -6.59 5.92
N LYS A 258 -16.19 -7.61 6.32
CA LYS A 258 -16.02 -8.30 7.61
C LYS A 258 -14.59 -8.87 7.76
N SER A 259 -14.07 -9.52 6.72
CA SER A 259 -12.74 -10.13 6.76
C SER A 259 -11.62 -9.09 6.96
N HIS A 260 -11.75 -7.92 6.33
CA HIS A 260 -10.79 -6.83 6.52
C HIS A 260 -10.76 -6.35 7.98
N MET A 261 -11.94 -6.21 8.60
CA MET A 261 -12.03 -5.85 10.02
C MET A 261 -11.43 -6.95 10.91
N GLU A 262 -11.68 -8.22 10.61
CA GLU A 262 -11.12 -9.35 11.36
C GLU A 262 -9.59 -9.37 11.33
N ILE A 263 -8.97 -9.09 10.17
CA ILE A 263 -7.52 -8.97 10.05
C ILE A 263 -6.97 -7.85 10.94
N PHE A 264 -7.61 -6.69 10.97
CA PHE A 264 -7.17 -5.59 11.86
C PHE A 264 -7.33 -5.93 13.34
N PHE A 265 -8.41 -6.61 13.73
CA PHE A 265 -8.60 -7.08 15.11
C PHE A 265 -7.58 -8.15 15.51
N LYS A 266 -7.20 -9.04 14.59
CA LYS A 266 -6.14 -10.02 14.85
C LYS A 266 -4.78 -9.34 14.96
N LEU A 267 -4.47 -8.42 14.04
CA LEU A 267 -3.21 -7.69 14.03
C LEU A 267 -3.01 -6.87 15.32
N SER A 268 -4.05 -6.17 15.78
CA SER A 268 -3.99 -5.34 16.99
C SER A 268 -3.83 -6.16 18.28
N ARG A 269 -4.28 -7.42 18.29
CA ARG A 269 -4.07 -8.36 19.41
C ARG A 269 -2.72 -9.07 19.33
N GLN A 270 -2.22 -9.30 18.12
CA GLN A 270 -0.91 -9.91 17.87
C GLN A 270 0.23 -8.96 18.27
N CYS A 271 0.08 -7.67 18.01
CA CYS A 271 1.14 -6.69 18.22
C CYS A 271 1.01 -5.95 19.55
N ARG A 272 2.15 -5.56 20.12
CA ARG A 272 2.17 -4.41 21.05
C ARG A 272 1.96 -3.13 20.25
N ALA A 273 1.21 -2.19 20.77
CA ALA A 273 0.86 -0.98 20.05
C ALA A 273 1.25 0.27 20.84
N PHE A 274 1.82 1.25 20.14
CA PHE A 274 2.26 2.51 20.73
C PHE A 274 1.83 3.69 19.86
N GLU A 275 1.47 4.80 20.48
CA GLU A 275 1.50 6.11 19.85
C GLU A 275 2.90 6.70 20.02
N LEU A 276 3.49 7.18 18.92
CA LEU A 276 4.75 7.93 18.94
C LEU A 276 4.46 9.37 18.56
N ALA A 277 4.40 10.24 19.57
CA ALA A 277 4.29 11.67 19.36
C ALA A 277 5.68 12.22 19.00
N LEU A 278 5.79 12.83 17.82
CA LEU A 278 7.01 13.38 17.27
C LEU A 278 6.93 14.92 17.29
N PRO A 279 8.03 15.62 17.62
CA PRO A 279 8.11 17.06 17.39
C PRO A 279 7.94 17.37 15.89
N GLU A 280 7.42 18.55 15.57
CA GLU A 280 7.38 19.05 14.20
C GLU A 280 8.83 19.20 13.69
N LEU A 281 9.13 18.63 12.52
CA LEU A 281 10.45 18.62 11.87
C LEU A 281 11.54 17.81 12.60
N SER A 282 11.70 16.54 12.18
CA SER A 282 12.94 15.81 11.81
C SER A 282 14.31 16.02 12.49
N GLU A 283 14.51 16.89 13.47
CA GLU A 283 15.84 17.30 13.93
C GLU A 283 16.49 16.35 14.94
N ARG A 284 15.76 15.31 15.41
CA ARG A 284 16.26 14.42 16.48
C ARG A 284 16.19 12.94 16.14
N PRO A 285 16.84 12.49 15.03
CA PRO A 285 16.88 11.07 14.67
C PRO A 285 17.45 10.19 15.81
N LYS A 286 18.39 10.73 16.60
CA LYS A 286 18.99 10.00 17.74
C LYS A 286 17.98 9.67 18.85
N ALA A 287 17.10 10.62 19.20
CA ALA A 287 16.11 10.42 20.26
C ALA A 287 15.06 9.39 19.83
N VAL A 288 14.55 9.50 18.61
CA VAL A 288 13.57 8.55 18.07
C VAL A 288 14.20 7.16 17.88
N LYS A 289 15.43 7.09 17.38
CA LYS A 289 16.18 5.83 17.26
C LYS A 289 16.33 5.14 18.61
N LYS A 290 16.64 5.90 19.68
CA LYS A 290 16.70 5.37 21.04
C LYS A 290 15.34 4.78 21.48
N LEU A 291 14.24 5.51 21.28
CA LEU A 291 12.90 5.03 21.61
C LEU A 291 12.54 3.75 20.83
N LEU A 292 12.83 3.70 19.52
CA LEU A 292 12.59 2.52 18.70
C LEU A 292 13.39 1.29 19.18
N MET A 293 14.61 1.49 19.71
CA MET A 293 15.38 0.40 20.32
C MET A 293 14.82 -0.04 21.69
N GLU A 294 14.25 0.89 22.45
CA GLU A 294 13.70 0.62 23.79
C GLU A 294 12.35 -0.12 23.74
N ILE A 295 11.61 -0.02 22.63
CA ILE A 295 10.32 -0.72 22.42
C ILE A 295 10.42 -2.21 22.72
N ARG A 296 11.55 -2.88 22.49
CA ARG A 296 11.68 -4.32 22.76
C ARG A 296 11.57 -4.68 24.25
N PHE A 297 11.76 -3.72 25.15
CA PHE A 297 11.77 -3.94 26.60
C PHE A 297 10.48 -3.54 27.32
N ILE A 298 9.55 -2.88 26.61
CA ILE A 298 8.27 -2.37 27.17
C ILE A 298 7.16 -3.38 26.94
#